data_AF-A0A534XCC4-F1
#
_entry.id   AF-A0A534XCC4-F1
#
_cell.length_a   1.000
_cell.length_b   1.000
_cell.length_c   1.000
_cell.angle_alpha   90.00
_cell.angle_beta   90.00
_cell.angle_gamma   90.00
#
_symmetry.space_group_name_H-M   'P 1'
#
loop_
_entity.id
_entity.type
_entity.pdbx_description
1 polymer ?
#
loop_
_entity_poly.entity_id
_entity_poly.type
_entity_poly.pdbx_seq_one_letter_code
_entity_poly.pdbx_strand_id
1 'polypeptide(L)'
;MQAVLEDAVHCLAGELGPSSARPTLAAEARAWFTASDPHWPFSFVNLCDALGLDADRVRRHLLRDAPEIAPAAGLLPKDVLTPRLRRESPPEDDIVRMIRSGHPLRVVAETYGISVSKASILSGGLASRIKAERDEAIRRFRGAGWTYRALAGRFGLSRIRVMRICGRKDSGGPVQCSPASRAARFRCPPDPPVVTR
;
A
#
# COMPACT_ATOMS: atom_id res chain seq x y z
N MET A 1 14.11 5.83 7.97
CA MET A 1 14.47 6.91 7.03
C MET A 1 15.63 6.51 6.13
N GLN A 2 16.63 5.79 6.64
CA GLN A 2 17.73 5.22 5.87
C GLN A 2 17.32 4.38 4.64
N ALA A 3 16.35 3.47 4.77
CA ALA A 3 15.90 2.64 3.65
C ALA A 3 15.39 3.43 2.42
N VAL A 4 14.84 4.64 2.62
CA VAL A 4 14.39 5.51 1.51
C VAL A 4 15.57 6.13 0.77
N LEU A 5 16.63 6.48 1.50
CA LEU A 5 17.85 7.00 0.93
C LEU A 5 18.59 5.90 0.15
N GLU A 6 18.70 4.71 0.72
CA GLU A 6 19.31 3.54 0.07
C GLU A 6 18.60 3.16 -1.24
N ASP A 7 17.26 3.07 -1.23
CA ASP A 7 16.46 2.78 -2.41
C ASP A 7 16.66 3.83 -3.52
N ALA A 8 16.74 5.12 -3.15
CA ALA A 8 17.01 6.20 -4.09
C ALA A 8 18.41 6.12 -4.71
N VAL A 9 19.42 5.72 -3.93
CA VAL A 9 20.80 5.53 -4.42
C VAL A 9 20.85 4.35 -5.39
N HIS A 10 20.21 3.23 -5.07
CA HIS A 10 20.17 2.08 -5.99
C HIS A 10 19.37 2.37 -7.27
N CYS A 11 18.33 3.21 -7.21
CA CYS A 11 17.65 3.73 -8.40
C CYS A 11 18.59 4.59 -9.24
N LEU A 12 19.35 5.49 -8.61
CA LEU A 12 20.32 6.36 -9.28
C LEU A 12 21.45 5.56 -9.96
N ALA A 13 21.90 4.47 -9.32
CA ALA A 13 22.90 3.55 -9.86
C ALA A 13 22.36 2.62 -10.98
N GLY A 14 21.04 2.62 -11.22
CA GLY A 14 20.41 1.72 -12.20
C GLY A 14 20.38 0.26 -11.76
N GLU A 15 20.46 -0.02 -10.47
CA GLU A 15 20.48 -1.37 -9.90
C GLU A 15 19.07 -1.90 -9.59
N LEU A 16 18.08 -1.01 -9.48
CA LEU A 16 16.69 -1.34 -9.19
C LEU A 16 15.78 -1.29 -10.41
N GLY A 17 14.82 -2.21 -10.44
CA GLY A 17 13.76 -2.28 -11.44
C GLY A 17 14.14 -3.02 -12.73
N PRO A 18 13.14 -3.27 -13.60
CA PRO A 18 13.33 -3.89 -14.91
C PRO A 18 14.27 -3.08 -15.79
N SER A 19 15.05 -3.73 -16.66
CA SER A 19 16.06 -3.07 -17.50
C SER A 19 15.53 -1.90 -18.33
N SER A 20 14.27 -1.96 -18.78
CA SER A 20 13.60 -0.90 -19.54
C SER A 20 13.20 0.32 -18.71
N ALA A 21 13.03 0.18 -17.38
CA ALA A 21 12.58 1.24 -16.48
C ALA A 21 13.74 1.91 -15.71
N ARG A 22 14.90 1.26 -15.62
CA ARG A 22 16.13 1.79 -14.98
C ARG A 22 16.50 3.23 -15.37
N PRO A 23 16.51 3.63 -16.66
CA PRO A 23 16.89 5.01 -17.01
C PRO A 23 15.88 6.03 -16.47
N THR A 24 14.59 5.72 -16.49
CA THR A 24 13.55 6.58 -15.92
C THR A 24 13.68 6.69 -14.40
N LEU A 25 13.88 5.56 -13.71
CA LEU A 25 14.06 5.53 -12.26
C LEU A 25 15.31 6.30 -11.81
N ALA A 26 16.41 6.20 -12.56
CA ALA A 26 17.62 6.96 -12.30
C ALA A 26 17.41 8.47 -12.48
N ALA A 27 16.68 8.89 -13.53
CA ALA A 27 16.33 10.29 -13.75
C ALA A 27 15.43 10.84 -12.64
N GLU A 28 14.42 10.10 -12.21
CA GLU A 28 13.55 10.47 -11.08
C GLU A 28 14.33 10.58 -9.76
N ALA A 29 15.23 9.63 -9.49
CA ALA A 29 16.09 9.68 -8.31
C ALA A 29 16.99 10.92 -8.33
N ARG A 30 17.58 11.24 -9.49
CA ARG A 30 18.41 12.44 -9.67
C ARG A 30 17.63 13.74 -9.43
N ALA A 31 16.42 13.83 -9.94
CA ALA A 31 15.54 14.98 -9.70
C ALA A 31 15.21 15.13 -8.21
N TRP A 32 14.94 14.02 -7.52
CA TRP A 32 14.66 14.03 -6.08
C TRP A 32 15.87 14.45 -5.23
N PHE A 33 17.09 14.00 -5.56
CA PHE A 33 18.32 14.45 -4.89
C PHE A 33 18.57 15.96 -5.08
N THR A 34 18.20 16.50 -6.24
CA THR A 34 18.41 17.91 -6.58
C THR A 34 17.32 18.82 -6.00
N ALA A 35 16.15 18.28 -5.66
CA ALA A 35 15.05 19.03 -5.08
C ALA A 35 15.39 19.52 -3.65
N SER A 36 15.03 20.77 -3.36
CA SER A 36 15.26 21.43 -2.07
C SER A 36 13.94 21.81 -1.37
N ASP A 37 12.89 21.02 -1.54
CA ASP A 37 11.58 21.30 -0.94
C ASP A 37 11.45 20.69 0.47
N PRO A 38 11.46 21.49 1.55
CA PRO A 38 11.35 20.99 2.93
C PRO A 38 9.90 20.68 3.35
N HIS A 39 8.87 20.99 2.55
CA HIS A 39 7.48 20.78 2.95
C HIS A 39 7.07 19.30 2.97
N TRP A 40 7.86 18.42 2.33
CA TRP A 40 7.57 16.99 2.29
C TRP A 40 8.41 16.21 3.31
N PRO A 41 7.82 15.40 4.21
CA PRO A 41 8.55 14.70 5.27
C PRO A 41 9.61 13.69 4.77
N PHE A 42 9.52 13.27 3.50
CA PHE A 42 10.53 12.42 2.84
C PHE A 42 11.27 13.14 1.72
N SER A 43 11.36 14.47 1.80
CA SER A 43 12.28 15.22 0.94
C SER A 43 13.72 14.82 1.28
N PHE A 44 14.61 14.96 0.30
CA PHE A 44 16.02 14.66 0.50
C PHE A 44 16.62 15.49 1.66
N VAL A 45 16.29 16.79 1.72
CA VAL A 45 16.76 17.69 2.79
C VAL A 45 16.26 17.24 4.17
N ASN A 46 14.98 16.88 4.32
CA ASN A 46 14.44 16.43 5.61
C ASN A 46 15.00 15.07 6.04
N LEU A 47 15.32 14.18 5.09
CA LEU A 47 16.00 12.92 5.40
C LEU A 47 17.44 13.15 5.84
N CYS A 48 18.15 14.05 5.17
CA CYS A 48 19.50 14.45 5.58
C CYS A 48 19.49 15.05 6.99
N ASP A 49 18.57 15.98 7.27
CA ASP A 49 18.41 16.59 8.59
C ASP A 49 18.11 15.53 9.67
N ALA A 50 17.19 14.61 9.41
CA ALA A 50 16.84 13.55 10.35
C ALA A 50 17.95 12.50 10.57
N LEU A 51 18.88 12.37 9.61
CA LEU A 51 20.03 11.46 9.68
C LEU A 51 21.32 12.17 10.14
N GLY A 52 21.28 13.48 10.38
CA GLY A 52 22.47 14.27 10.74
C GLY A 52 23.49 14.41 9.61
N LEU A 53 23.02 14.38 8.35
CA LEU A 53 23.85 14.47 7.15
C LEU A 53 23.76 15.87 6.52
N ASP A 54 24.87 16.36 5.97
CA ASP A 54 24.89 17.56 5.14
C ASP A 54 24.37 17.23 3.73
N ALA A 55 23.18 17.77 3.41
CA ALA A 55 22.49 17.55 2.14
C ALA A 55 23.34 17.95 0.92
N ASP A 56 24.07 19.06 0.99
CA ASP A 56 24.87 19.56 -0.13
C ASP A 56 26.16 18.77 -0.30
N ARG A 57 26.74 18.28 0.80
CA ARG A 57 27.84 17.32 0.75
C ARG A 57 27.41 16.01 0.11
N VAL A 58 26.27 15.46 0.52
CA VAL A 58 25.74 14.21 -0.03
C VAL A 58 25.40 14.34 -1.52
N ARG A 59 24.75 15.43 -1.94
CA ARG A 59 24.49 15.72 -3.37
C ARG A 59 25.77 15.73 -4.19
N ARG A 60 26.81 16.43 -3.72
CA ARG A 60 28.09 16.51 -4.43
C ARG A 60 28.74 15.15 -4.63
N HIS A 61 28.66 14.27 -3.64
CA HIS A 61 29.19 12.91 -3.77
C HIS A 61 28.34 12.08 -4.75
N LEU A 62 27.03 12.00 -4.54
CA LEU A 62 26.15 11.15 -5.34
C LEU A 62 26.07 11.58 -6.82
N LEU A 63 26.03 12.88 -7.10
CA LEU A 63 25.85 13.39 -8.46
C LEU A 63 27.17 13.44 -9.26
N ARG A 64 28.32 13.37 -8.58
CA ARG A 64 29.64 13.26 -9.22
C ARG A 64 29.92 11.85 -9.71
N ASP A 65 29.46 10.85 -8.98
CA ASP A 65 29.74 9.44 -9.26
C ASP A 65 28.66 8.77 -10.14
N ALA A 66 27.51 9.43 -10.33
CA ALA A 66 26.42 8.92 -11.16
C ALA A 66 26.72 9.10 -12.66
N PRO A 67 26.55 8.05 -13.49
CA PRO A 67 26.73 8.15 -14.94
C PRO A 67 25.73 9.15 -15.54
N GLU A 68 26.20 10.03 -16.43
CA GLU A 68 25.30 10.88 -17.23
C GLU A 68 24.50 10.00 -18.21
N ILE A 69 23.27 9.67 -17.83
CA ILE A 69 22.32 9.02 -18.73
C ILE A 69 21.70 10.12 -19.57
N ALA A 70 22.18 10.28 -20.81
CA ALA A 70 21.62 11.23 -21.77
C ALA A 70 20.13 10.90 -22.01
N PRO A 71 19.21 11.88 -21.88
CA PRO A 71 17.81 11.65 -22.19
C PRO A 71 17.64 11.45 -23.71
N ALA A 72 16.96 10.37 -24.10
CA ALA A 72 16.51 10.20 -25.47
C ALA A 72 15.61 11.40 -25.85
N ALA A 73 15.98 12.07 -26.92
CA ALA A 73 15.39 13.32 -27.38
C ALA A 73 13.88 13.21 -27.62
N GLY A 74 13.13 14.19 -27.11
CA GLY A 74 11.77 14.48 -27.53
C GLY A 74 10.69 14.20 -26.49
N LEU A 75 10.60 15.05 -25.46
CA LEU A 75 9.35 15.63 -24.97
C LEU A 75 9.72 16.73 -23.96
N LEU A 76 9.24 17.95 -24.18
CA LEU A 76 9.30 19.01 -23.17
C LEU A 76 8.39 18.64 -22.00
N PRO A 77 8.80 18.92 -20.76
CA PRO A 77 7.83 19.19 -19.70
C PRO A 77 8.14 20.55 -19.05
N LYS A 78 7.40 21.58 -19.48
CA LYS A 78 7.02 22.64 -18.54
C LYS A 78 5.84 22.06 -17.77
N ASP A 79 5.91 22.04 -16.45
CA ASP A 79 4.99 21.35 -15.50
C ASP A 79 5.31 19.88 -15.20
N VAL A 80 6.53 19.58 -14.74
CA VAL A 80 6.77 18.30 -14.06
C VAL A 80 7.66 18.51 -12.84
N LEU A 81 7.09 19.21 -11.86
CA LEU A 81 7.23 18.76 -10.48
C LEU A 81 6.28 17.58 -10.34
N THR A 82 6.53 16.43 -10.98
CA THR A 82 5.85 15.22 -10.53
C THR A 82 6.58 14.80 -9.26
N PRO A 83 5.91 14.86 -8.09
CA PRO A 83 6.38 14.10 -6.95
C PRO A 83 6.48 12.67 -7.46
N ARG A 84 7.57 11.94 -7.15
CA ARG A 84 7.61 10.47 -7.18
C ARG A 84 6.20 9.99 -6.96
N LEU A 85 5.56 9.46 -8.02
CA LEU A 85 4.12 9.29 -8.14
C LEU A 85 3.55 9.20 -6.73
N ARG A 86 2.99 10.29 -6.18
CA ARG A 86 2.14 10.14 -5.01
C ARG A 86 1.12 9.19 -5.59
N ARG A 87 1.26 7.89 -5.29
CA ARG A 87 0.10 7.02 -5.20
C ARG A 87 -0.74 7.83 -4.24
N GLU A 88 -1.68 8.61 -4.78
CA GLU A 88 -2.75 9.17 -3.97
C GLU A 88 -3.20 7.95 -3.19
N SER A 89 -2.91 7.96 -1.88
CA SER A 89 -3.29 6.82 -1.06
C SER A 89 -4.78 6.70 -1.30
N PRO A 90 -5.25 5.55 -1.81
CA PRO A 90 -6.64 5.45 -2.20
C PRO A 90 -7.49 5.86 -1.01
N PRO A 91 -8.57 6.64 -1.21
CA PRO A 91 -9.53 6.83 -0.16
C PRO A 91 -9.98 5.44 0.32
N GLU A 92 -9.84 5.16 1.63
CA GLU A 92 -10.22 3.85 2.18
C GLU A 92 -11.67 3.50 1.81
N ASP A 93 -12.53 4.53 1.74
CA ASP A 93 -13.92 4.43 1.32
C ASP A 93 -14.10 3.89 -0.11
N ASP A 94 -13.22 4.22 -1.05
CA ASP A 94 -13.35 3.74 -2.42
C ASP A 94 -12.91 2.28 -2.56
N ILE A 95 -11.86 1.88 -1.84
CA ILE A 95 -11.50 0.46 -1.70
C ILE A 95 -12.68 -0.33 -1.12
N VAL A 96 -13.31 0.19 -0.06
CA VAL A 96 -14.47 -0.43 0.57
C VAL A 96 -15.65 -0.51 -0.40
N ARG A 97 -15.92 0.55 -1.17
CA ARG A 97 -16.99 0.61 -2.18
C ARG A 97 -16.78 -0.44 -3.26
N MET A 98 -15.57 -0.55 -3.81
CA MET A 98 -15.24 -1.55 -4.81
C MET A 98 -15.45 -2.98 -4.29
N ILE A 99 -14.98 -3.27 -3.07
CA ILE A 99 -15.14 -4.60 -2.47
C ILE A 99 -16.63 -4.92 -2.27
N ARG A 100 -17.44 -3.97 -1.79
CA ARG A 100 -18.89 -4.16 -1.61
C ARG A 100 -19.63 -4.39 -2.93
N SER A 101 -19.18 -3.75 -4.01
CA SER A 101 -19.71 -4.01 -5.36
C SER A 101 -19.29 -5.38 -5.94
N GLY A 102 -18.50 -6.17 -5.21
CA GLY A 102 -18.13 -7.53 -5.58
C GLY A 102 -16.77 -7.65 -6.28
N HIS A 103 -16.02 -6.57 -6.41
CA HIS A 103 -14.68 -6.62 -7.02
C HIS A 103 -13.73 -7.41 -6.11
N PRO A 104 -13.00 -8.41 -6.65
CA PRO A 104 -12.03 -9.16 -5.87
C PRO A 104 -10.81 -8.29 -5.53
N LEU A 105 -10.16 -8.56 -4.39
CA LEU A 105 -9.02 -7.78 -3.91
C LEU A 105 -7.88 -7.62 -4.93
N ARG A 106 -7.68 -8.61 -5.83
CA ARG A 106 -6.69 -8.52 -6.92
C ARG A 106 -7.00 -7.37 -7.88
N VAL A 107 -8.26 -7.24 -8.29
CA VAL A 107 -8.70 -6.18 -9.21
C VAL A 107 -8.59 -4.83 -8.50
N VAL A 108 -9.03 -4.73 -7.25
CA VAL A 108 -8.90 -3.50 -6.44
C VAL A 108 -7.43 -3.08 -6.30
N ALA A 109 -6.55 -4.04 -6.00
CA ALA A 109 -5.12 -3.79 -5.86
C ALA A 109 -4.49 -3.28 -7.18
N GLU A 110 -4.86 -3.88 -8.31
CA GLU A 110 -4.42 -3.48 -9.65
C GLU A 110 -4.93 -2.08 -10.02
N THR A 111 -6.20 -1.77 -9.77
CA THR A 111 -6.81 -0.46 -10.03
C THR A 111 -6.05 0.69 -9.38
N TYR A 112 -5.55 0.48 -8.16
CA TYR A 112 -4.83 1.50 -7.40
C TYR A 112 -3.31 1.33 -7.43
N GLY A 113 -2.80 0.35 -8.19
CA GLY A 113 -1.37 0.04 -8.25
C GLY A 113 -0.75 -0.30 -6.88
N ILE A 114 -1.52 -0.85 -5.94
CA ILE A 114 -1.06 -1.26 -4.60
C ILE A 114 -0.97 -2.79 -4.49
N SER A 115 -0.34 -3.30 -3.43
CA SER A 115 -0.33 -4.75 -3.18
C SER A 115 -1.68 -5.24 -2.66
N VAL A 116 -2.00 -6.51 -2.93
CA VAL A 116 -3.22 -7.18 -2.40
C VAL A 116 -3.25 -7.13 -0.87
N SER A 117 -2.09 -7.27 -0.21
CA SER A 117 -1.95 -7.16 1.24
C SER A 117 -2.33 -5.75 1.73
N LYS A 118 -1.85 -4.71 1.04
CA LYS A 118 -2.19 -3.31 1.36
C LYS A 118 -3.68 -3.03 1.19
N ALA A 119 -4.31 -3.51 0.12
CA ALA A 119 -5.76 -3.39 -0.08
C ALA A 119 -6.56 -4.12 1.02
N SER A 120 -6.09 -5.28 1.49
CA SER A 120 -6.69 -6.01 2.61
C SER A 120 -6.59 -5.24 3.93
N ILE A 121 -5.42 -4.63 4.21
CA ILE A 121 -5.20 -3.83 5.43
C ILE A 121 -6.08 -2.58 5.42
N LEU A 122 -6.11 -1.84 4.31
CA LEU A 122 -6.92 -0.61 4.18
C LEU A 122 -8.42 -0.88 4.27
N SER A 123 -8.88 -2.04 3.78
CA SER A 123 -10.27 -2.47 3.95
C SER A 123 -10.53 -3.18 5.30
N GLY A 124 -9.53 -3.27 6.17
CA GLY A 124 -9.61 -3.99 7.45
C GLY A 124 -10.07 -5.43 7.32
N GLY A 125 -9.74 -6.13 6.22
CA GLY A 125 -10.16 -7.51 5.97
C GLY A 125 -11.62 -7.68 5.53
N LEU A 126 -12.26 -6.64 5.00
CA LEU A 126 -13.67 -6.64 4.58
C LEU A 126 -14.02 -7.77 3.61
N ALA A 127 -13.17 -8.02 2.61
CA ALA A 127 -13.42 -9.08 1.63
C ALA A 127 -13.50 -10.47 2.27
N SER A 128 -12.70 -10.72 3.32
CA SER A 128 -12.72 -11.96 4.08
C SER A 128 -14.01 -12.10 4.89
N ARG A 129 -14.48 -11.01 5.54
CA ARG A 129 -15.75 -11.00 6.27
C ARG A 129 -16.95 -11.23 5.37
N ILE A 130 -17.07 -10.48 4.27
CA ILE A 130 -18.16 -10.65 3.29
C ILE A 130 -18.18 -12.08 2.75
N LYS A 131 -17.00 -12.64 2.45
CA LYS A 131 -16.89 -14.01 2.00
C LYS A 131 -17.37 -15.00 3.06
N ALA A 132 -16.96 -14.82 4.32
CA ALA A 132 -17.36 -15.69 5.42
C ALA A 132 -18.87 -15.63 5.68
N GLU A 133 -19.44 -14.43 5.72
CA GLU A 133 -20.89 -14.20 5.86
C GLU A 133 -21.68 -14.87 4.72
N ARG A 134 -21.20 -14.73 3.47
CA ARG A 134 -21.82 -15.39 2.32
C ARG A 134 -21.74 -16.91 2.42
N ASP A 135 -20.56 -17.46 2.76
CA ASP A 135 -20.38 -18.90 2.90
C ASP A 135 -21.23 -19.46 4.06
N GLU A 136 -21.40 -18.71 5.15
CA GLU A 136 -22.31 -19.04 6.25
C GLU A 136 -23.78 -19.00 5.83
N ALA A 137 -24.19 -17.98 5.06
CA ALA A 137 -25.53 -17.93 4.48
C ALA A 137 -25.79 -19.15 3.58
N ILE A 138 -24.81 -19.57 2.77
CA ILE A 138 -24.91 -20.78 1.94
C ILE A 138 -25.13 -22.03 2.82
N ARG A 139 -24.39 -22.19 3.93
CA ARG A 139 -24.60 -23.30 4.87
C ARG A 139 -25.97 -23.25 5.53
N ARG A 140 -26.42 -22.07 5.98
CA ARG A 140 -27.74 -21.87 6.59
C ARG A 140 -28.87 -22.25 5.64
N PHE A 141 -28.85 -21.77 4.40
CA PHE A 141 -29.86 -22.15 3.40
C PHE A 141 -29.79 -23.65 3.07
N ARG A 142 -28.60 -24.24 3.06
CA ARG A 142 -28.44 -25.69 2.89
C ARG A 142 -29.12 -26.46 4.03
N GLY A 143 -28.96 -26.01 5.29
CA GLY A 143 -29.65 -26.57 6.46
C GLY A 143 -31.17 -26.43 6.39
N ALA A 144 -31.67 -25.35 5.76
CA ALA A 144 -33.08 -25.13 5.50
C ALA A 144 -33.65 -25.92 4.29
N GLY A 145 -32.89 -26.88 3.73
CA GLY A 145 -33.37 -27.77 2.67
C GLY A 145 -33.17 -27.27 1.24
N TRP A 146 -32.49 -26.14 1.02
CA TRP A 146 -32.25 -25.64 -0.34
C TRP A 146 -31.34 -26.59 -1.15
N THR A 147 -31.63 -26.71 -2.44
CA THR A 147 -30.81 -27.53 -3.36
C THR A 147 -29.54 -26.80 -3.76
N TYR A 148 -28.47 -27.56 -4.06
CA TYR A 148 -27.20 -26.98 -4.52
C TYR A 148 -27.35 -26.12 -5.79
N ARG A 149 -28.30 -26.46 -6.67
CA ARG A 149 -28.59 -25.71 -7.90
C ARG A 149 -29.26 -24.37 -7.59
N ALA A 150 -30.21 -24.34 -6.65
CA ALA A 150 -30.85 -23.10 -6.22
C ALA A 150 -29.85 -22.15 -5.52
N LEU A 151 -28.96 -22.69 -4.70
CA LEU A 151 -27.89 -21.93 -4.05
C LEU A 151 -26.88 -21.38 -5.06
N ALA A 152 -26.47 -22.19 -6.04
CA ALA A 152 -25.58 -21.76 -7.12
C ALA A 152 -26.17 -20.57 -7.89
N GLY A 153 -27.45 -20.64 -8.25
CA GLY A 153 -28.17 -19.55 -8.90
C GLY A 153 -28.28 -18.30 -8.01
N ARG A 154 -28.70 -18.47 -6.75
CA ARG A 154 -28.91 -17.35 -5.82
C ARG A 154 -27.63 -16.56 -5.52
N PHE A 155 -26.50 -17.25 -5.37
CA PHE A 155 -25.22 -16.64 -4.98
C PHE A 155 -24.28 -16.39 -6.16
N GLY A 156 -24.68 -16.72 -7.39
CA GLY A 156 -23.82 -16.58 -8.58
C GLY A 156 -22.56 -17.44 -8.53
N LEU A 157 -22.63 -18.63 -7.93
CA LEU A 157 -21.49 -19.54 -7.76
C LEU A 157 -21.69 -20.84 -8.55
N SER A 158 -20.59 -21.49 -8.93
CA SER A 158 -20.70 -22.83 -9.52
C SER A 158 -21.22 -23.85 -8.51
N ARG A 159 -21.96 -24.86 -9.00
CA ARG A 159 -22.47 -25.96 -8.16
C ARG A 159 -21.35 -26.66 -7.39
N ILE A 160 -20.18 -26.87 -8.01
CA ILE A 160 -19.00 -27.47 -7.38
C ILE A 160 -18.51 -26.63 -6.20
N ARG A 161 -18.47 -25.30 -6.35
CA ARG A 161 -18.05 -24.40 -5.27
C ARG A 161 -19.02 -24.45 -4.08
N VAL A 162 -20.32 -24.45 -4.35
CA VAL A 162 -21.35 -24.59 -3.30
C VAL A 162 -21.21 -25.93 -2.57
N MET A 163 -21.06 -27.03 -3.31
CA MET A 163 -20.83 -28.36 -2.70
C MET A 163 -19.59 -28.36 -1.78
N ARG A 164 -18.50 -27.72 -2.21
CA ARG A 164 -17.27 -27.61 -1.40
C ARG A 164 -17.47 -26.74 -0.15
N ILE A 165 -18.28 -25.69 -0.22
CA ILE A 165 -18.60 -24.84 0.94
C ILE A 165 -19.41 -25.64 1.97
N CYS A 166 -20.43 -26.39 1.52
CA CYS A 166 -21.26 -27.21 2.41
C CYS A 166 -20.54 -28.47 2.93
N GLY A 167 -19.55 -28.98 2.20
CA GLY A 167 -18.82 -30.21 2.54
C GLY A 167 -17.63 -30.02 3.48
N ARG A 168 -17.19 -28.78 3.75
CA ARG A 168 -16.17 -28.54 4.79
C ARG A 168 -16.84 -28.67 6.16
N LYS A 169 -16.59 -29.77 6.87
CA LYS A 169 -16.79 -29.82 8.33
C LYS A 169 -15.94 -28.72 8.94
N ASP A 170 -16.52 -27.92 9.83
CA ASP A 170 -15.87 -26.77 10.46
C ASP A 170 -14.67 -27.22 11.32
N SER A 171 -13.49 -27.32 10.71
CA SER A 171 -12.20 -27.39 11.41
C SER A 171 -11.72 -25.98 11.76
N GLY A 172 -12.61 -25.18 12.35
CA GLY A 172 -12.36 -23.81 12.74
C GLY A 172 -13.41 -23.38 13.74
N GLY A 173 -13.19 -23.75 15.01
CA GLY A 173 -13.85 -23.08 16.13
C GLY A 173 -13.60 -21.56 16.08
N PRO A 174 -14.30 -20.77 16.92
CA PRO A 174 -14.21 -19.32 16.87
C PRO A 174 -12.73 -18.92 16.88
N VAL A 175 -12.30 -18.21 15.83
CA VAL A 175 -11.00 -17.54 15.82
C VAL A 175 -11.06 -16.59 17.00
N GLN A 176 -10.43 -16.98 18.10
CA GLN A 176 -10.16 -16.06 19.19
C GLN A 176 -9.28 -14.97 18.58
N CYS A 177 -9.87 -13.80 18.36
CA CYS A 177 -9.10 -12.58 18.21
C CYS A 177 -8.34 -12.40 19.52
N SER A 178 -7.07 -12.81 19.54
CA SER A 178 -6.16 -12.39 20.61
C SER A 178 -6.26 -10.87 20.75
N PRO A 179 -6.45 -10.34 21.98
CA PRO A 179 -6.45 -8.90 22.21
C PRO A 179 -5.00 -8.41 22.23
N ALA A 180 -4.31 -8.46 21.09
CA ALA A 180 -2.95 -7.96 20.94
C ALA A 180 -2.88 -6.59 20.22
N SER A 181 -4.02 -5.96 19.93
CA SER A 181 -4.07 -4.66 19.27
C SER A 181 -4.92 -3.64 20.03
N ARG A 182 -4.77 -3.58 21.36
CA ARG A 182 -5.27 -2.45 22.15
C ARG A 182 -4.14 -1.82 22.96
N ALA A 183 -4.05 -0.51 22.81
CA ALA A 183 -3.24 0.45 23.59
C ALA A 183 -1.78 0.67 23.15
N ALA A 184 -1.57 1.21 21.95
CA ALA A 184 -0.62 2.32 21.86
C ALA A 184 -1.34 3.55 22.43
N ARG A 185 -1.16 3.75 23.74
CA ARG A 185 -1.62 4.94 24.45
C ARG A 185 -0.99 6.15 23.79
N PHE A 186 -1.79 7.07 23.27
CA PHE A 186 -1.38 8.47 23.16
C PHE A 186 -0.92 8.89 24.56
N ARG A 187 0.39 9.07 24.75
CA ARG A 187 0.88 9.86 25.88
C ARG A 187 0.62 11.31 25.51
N CYS A 188 -0.28 11.95 26.24
CA CYS A 188 -0.30 13.41 26.33
C CYS A 188 1.10 13.88 26.78
N PRO A 189 1.64 14.97 26.20
CA PRO A 189 2.83 15.62 26.75
C PRO A 189 2.51 16.16 28.16
N PRO A 190 3.48 16.19 29.08
CA PRO A 190 3.29 16.75 30.42
C PRO A 190 3.08 18.28 30.36
N ASP A 191 2.22 18.79 31.24
CA ASP A 191 1.94 20.22 31.42
C ASP A 191 3.22 21.01 31.80
N PRO A 192 3.33 22.29 31.38
CA PRO A 192 4.47 23.13 31.73
C PRO A 192 4.51 23.43 33.24
N PRO A 193 5.71 23.62 33.83
CA PRO A 193 5.85 23.85 35.27
C PRO A 193 5.22 25.18 35.69
N VAL A 194 4.35 25.11 36.69
CA VAL A 194 3.84 26.28 37.43
C VAL A 194 5.00 26.93 38.17
N VAL A 195 5.42 28.10 37.71
CA VAL A 195 6.32 28.99 38.43
C VAL A 195 5.55 29.58 39.61
N THR A 196 5.87 29.14 40.82
CA THR A 196 5.49 29.81 42.06
C THR A 196 6.66 30.67 42.53
N ARG A 197 6.40 31.96 42.72
CA ARG A 197 7.21 32.87 43.54
C ARG A 197 6.46 33.12 44.84
#